data_AF-A0A2P4S3T0-F1
#
_entry.id   AF-A0A2P4S3T0-F1
#
_cell.length_a   1.000
_cell.length_b   1.000
_cell.length_c   1.000
_cell.angle_alpha   90.00
_cell.angle_beta   90.00
_cell.angle_gamma   90.00
#
_symmetry.space_group_name_H-M   'P 1'
#
loop_
_entity.id
_entity.type
_entity.pdbx_description
1 polymer ?
#
loop_
_entity_poly.entity_id
_entity_poly.type
_entity_poly.pdbx_seq_one_letter_code
_entity_poly.pdbx_strand_id
1 'polypeptide(L)'
;MAAWVWLYQEGRWSYSKGKEKEQDAANFFFSSSKREHAGPYRCQYQVYQTREVSEESDPVELVLTDRRYPAPGISLHPEQCVETGTNITIRCWSLNYRAAFLLHKNGSSDPIQRQESSDGGTATFSLFGVTPADSGTYRCSYRPRGYPFVSSPLGDSVMLEVTPTVAPPGAEEQSRANMVMAVVRGIVAALVFGLGVFFVIDARSLWIRRD
;
A
#
# COMPACT_ATOMS: atom_id res chain seq x y z
N MET A 1 24.95 -19.59 -18.99
CA MET A 1 25.56 -19.35 -20.32
C MET A 1 26.59 -18.23 -20.20
N ALA A 2 27.69 -18.30 -20.93
CA ALA A 2 28.68 -17.22 -20.92
C ALA A 2 28.17 -16.03 -21.75
N ALA A 3 28.29 -14.82 -21.22
CA ALA A 3 27.81 -13.59 -21.86
C ALA A 3 28.66 -12.38 -21.49
N TRP A 4 28.63 -11.35 -22.32
CA TRP A 4 28.99 -9.99 -21.92
C TRP A 4 27.76 -9.31 -21.34
N VAL A 5 27.92 -8.58 -20.25
CA VAL A 5 26.87 -7.77 -19.65
C VAL A 5 27.33 -6.32 -19.63
N TRP A 6 26.48 -5.41 -20.09
CA TRP A 6 26.65 -3.96 -19.99
C TRP A 6 25.64 -3.38 -19.01
N LEU A 7 26.11 -2.40 -18.24
CA LEU A 7 25.32 -1.55 -17.38
C LEU A 7 25.47 -0.12 -17.89
N TYR A 8 24.45 0.40 -18.54
CA TYR A 8 24.41 1.73 -19.13
C TYR A 8 23.86 2.73 -18.12
N GLN A 9 24.56 3.85 -17.95
CA GLN A 9 24.04 5.03 -17.26
C GLN A 9 23.64 6.06 -18.31
N GLU A 10 22.37 6.50 -18.31
CA GLU A 10 21.89 7.48 -19.30
C GLU A 10 22.76 8.77 -19.26
N GLY A 11 23.33 9.12 -20.41
CA GLY A 11 24.09 10.36 -20.61
C GLY A 11 25.54 10.37 -20.13
N ARG A 12 26.15 9.23 -19.75
CA ARG A 12 27.55 9.22 -19.26
C ARG A 12 28.41 8.06 -19.75
N TRP A 13 28.24 6.88 -19.18
CA TRP A 13 29.20 5.77 -19.24
C TRP A 13 28.49 4.42 -19.28
N SER A 14 29.16 3.42 -19.87
CA SER A 14 28.76 2.02 -19.83
C SER A 14 29.81 1.20 -19.07
N TYR A 15 29.40 0.47 -18.05
CA TYR A 15 30.24 -0.53 -17.41
C TYR A 15 30.03 -1.87 -18.11
N SER A 16 31.08 -2.65 -18.32
CA SER A 16 30.95 -3.98 -18.93
C SER A 16 31.70 -5.04 -18.14
N LYS A 17 31.16 -6.26 -18.14
CA LYS A 17 31.77 -7.40 -17.47
C LYS A 17 31.46 -8.70 -18.19
N GLY A 18 32.47 -9.55 -18.31
CA GLY A 18 32.33 -10.91 -18.80
C GLY A 18 31.75 -11.79 -17.70
N LYS A 19 30.78 -12.63 -18.08
CA LYS A 19 30.11 -13.59 -17.20
C LYS A 19 30.36 -14.99 -17.74
N GLU A 20 30.78 -15.90 -16.87
CA GLU A 20 31.03 -17.30 -17.20
C GLU A 20 29.74 -18.15 -17.15
N LYS A 21 29.80 -19.40 -17.62
CA LYS A 21 28.60 -20.25 -17.79
C LYS A 21 27.88 -20.57 -16.49
N GLU A 22 28.64 -20.72 -15.39
CA GLU A 22 28.16 -21.14 -14.06
C GLU A 22 27.59 -20.00 -13.23
N GLN A 23 27.83 -18.77 -13.64
CA GLN A 23 27.23 -17.61 -12.98
C GLN A 23 25.84 -17.39 -13.56
N ASP A 24 24.91 -16.92 -12.74
CA ASP A 24 23.58 -16.48 -13.18
C ASP A 24 23.42 -14.96 -13.20
N ALA A 25 24.24 -14.24 -12.45
CA ALA A 25 24.24 -12.77 -12.39
C ALA A 25 25.61 -12.16 -12.67
N ALA A 26 25.63 -10.92 -13.15
CA ALA A 26 26.82 -10.09 -13.25
C ALA A 26 26.75 -8.94 -12.24
N ASN A 27 27.71 -8.89 -11.32
CA ASN A 27 27.76 -7.85 -10.29
C ASN A 27 28.74 -6.74 -10.70
N PHE A 28 28.23 -5.51 -10.68
CA PHE A 28 28.99 -4.27 -10.89
C PHE A 28 29.21 -3.57 -9.54
N PHE A 29 30.44 -3.15 -9.27
CA PHE A 29 30.82 -2.56 -7.99
C PHE A 29 31.33 -1.14 -8.20
N PHE A 30 30.81 -0.21 -7.41
CA PHE A 30 31.29 1.18 -7.34
C PHE A 30 32.20 1.32 -6.12
N SER A 31 33.47 1.69 -6.32
CA SER A 31 34.44 1.85 -5.23
C SER A 31 34.11 2.98 -4.27
N SER A 32 33.34 3.97 -4.73
CA SER A 32 32.81 5.05 -3.91
C SER A 32 31.50 5.58 -4.48
N SER A 33 30.62 6.06 -3.61
CA SER A 33 29.34 6.66 -3.97
C SER A 33 29.51 8.17 -4.20
N LYS A 34 29.73 8.54 -5.47
CA LYS A 34 29.85 9.93 -5.90
C LYS A 34 28.56 10.40 -6.57
N ARG A 35 28.31 11.70 -6.55
CA ARG A 35 27.16 12.32 -7.23
C ARG A 35 27.09 11.97 -8.71
N GLU A 36 28.24 11.68 -9.32
CA GLU A 36 28.31 11.29 -10.73
C GLU A 36 27.71 9.93 -11.06
N HIS A 37 27.68 9.02 -10.10
CA HIS A 37 27.06 7.72 -10.26
C HIS A 37 25.53 7.78 -10.10
N ALA A 38 24.97 8.88 -9.60
CA ALA A 38 23.54 8.98 -9.43
C ALA A 38 22.82 9.12 -10.78
N GLY A 39 21.75 8.36 -11.00
CA GLY A 39 21.02 8.35 -12.27
C GLY A 39 20.34 7.01 -12.58
N PRO A 40 19.62 6.94 -13.70
CA PRO A 40 18.98 5.71 -14.16
C PRO A 40 20.01 4.81 -14.84
N TYR A 41 19.88 3.51 -14.57
CA TYR A 41 20.72 2.46 -15.12
C TYR A 41 19.89 1.42 -15.85
N ARG A 42 20.40 0.93 -16.99
CA ARG A 42 19.82 -0.17 -17.76
C ARG A 42 20.84 -1.27 -17.96
N CYS A 43 20.38 -2.51 -17.96
CA CYS A 43 21.22 -3.67 -18.18
C CYS A 43 20.92 -4.28 -19.55
N GLN A 44 21.97 -4.75 -20.23
CA GLN A 44 21.87 -5.48 -21.49
C GLN A 44 22.93 -6.58 -21.51
N TYR A 45 22.65 -7.73 -22.12
CA TYR A 45 23.66 -8.76 -22.29
C TYR A 45 23.76 -9.25 -23.73
N GLN A 46 24.93 -9.80 -24.06
CA GLN A 46 25.19 -10.47 -25.33
C GLN A 46 25.78 -11.85 -25.07
N VAL A 47 25.16 -12.88 -25.65
CA VAL A 47 25.63 -14.26 -25.50
C VAL A 47 26.85 -14.49 -26.39
N TYR A 48 27.94 -15.06 -25.85
CA TYR A 48 29.16 -15.25 -26.65
C TYR A 48 28.97 -16.18 -27.85
N GLN A 49 28.18 -17.25 -27.67
CA GLN A 49 28.03 -18.31 -28.66
C GLN A 49 27.18 -17.89 -29.86
N THR A 50 26.04 -17.25 -29.60
CA THR A 50 25.09 -16.83 -30.64
C THR A 50 25.31 -15.39 -31.10
N ARG A 51 26.06 -14.59 -30.33
CA ARG A 51 26.21 -13.12 -30.49
C ARG A 51 24.89 -12.36 -30.44
N GLU A 52 23.81 -13.00 -30.02
CA GLU A 52 22.50 -12.36 -29.81
C GLU A 52 22.60 -11.37 -28.65
N VAL A 53 21.98 -10.21 -28.84
CA VAL A 53 21.92 -9.12 -27.88
C VAL A 53 20.50 -9.08 -27.32
N SER A 54 20.37 -8.95 -26.01
CA SER A 54 19.07 -8.79 -25.37
C SER A 54 18.51 -7.38 -25.59
N GLU A 55 17.20 -7.23 -25.41
CA GLU A 55 16.61 -5.93 -25.13
C GLU A 55 17.20 -5.34 -23.84
N GLU A 56 17.12 -4.02 -23.71
CA GLU A 56 17.50 -3.34 -22.47
C GLU A 56 16.48 -3.62 -21.34
N SER A 57 16.97 -3.74 -20.12
CA SER A 57 16.11 -3.88 -18.94
C SER A 57 15.30 -2.62 -18.64
N ASP A 58 14.28 -2.79 -17.80
CA ASP A 58 13.67 -1.66 -17.10
C ASP A 58 14.74 -0.86 -16.33
N PRO A 59 14.59 0.47 -16.25
CA PRO A 59 15.60 1.33 -15.64
C PRO A 59 15.55 1.21 -14.11
N VAL A 60 16.72 1.20 -13.49
CA VAL A 60 16.88 1.26 -12.02
C VAL A 60 17.56 2.58 -11.65
N GLU A 61 16.95 3.37 -10.78
CA GLU A 61 17.53 4.63 -10.31
C GLU A 61 18.53 4.41 -9.17
N LEU A 62 19.80 4.79 -9.37
CA LEU A 62 20.74 4.95 -8.27
C LEU A 62 20.58 6.34 -7.68
N VAL A 63 20.03 6.41 -6.46
CA VAL A 63 19.82 7.66 -5.72
C VAL A 63 20.88 7.80 -4.64
N LEU A 64 21.56 8.96 -4.60
CA LEU A 64 22.57 9.24 -3.59
C LEU A 64 21.95 9.96 -2.39
N THR A 65 22.18 9.42 -1.20
CA THR A 65 21.89 10.13 0.05
C THR A 65 23.00 11.13 0.36
N ASP A 66 22.68 12.43 0.33
CA ASP A 66 23.64 13.51 0.60
C ASP A 66 23.37 14.13 1.97
N ARG A 67 24.29 13.87 2.92
CA ARG A 67 24.20 14.32 4.32
C ARG A 67 24.36 15.83 4.50
N ARG A 68 24.66 16.58 3.44
CA ARG A 68 24.65 18.06 3.47
C ARG A 68 23.23 18.63 3.54
N TYR A 69 22.21 17.85 3.15
CA TYR A 69 20.82 18.23 3.34
C TYR A 69 20.35 17.80 4.74
N PRO A 70 19.67 18.68 5.49
CA PRO A 70 19.12 18.31 6.79
C PRO A 70 18.06 17.21 6.64
N ALA A 71 17.96 16.36 7.65
CA ALA A 71 16.91 15.36 7.70
C ALA A 71 15.55 16.07 7.91
N PRO A 72 14.48 15.67 7.21
CA PRO A 72 13.18 16.32 7.36
C PRO A 72 12.53 15.96 8.70
N GLY A 73 11.69 16.87 9.19
CA GLY A 73 10.77 16.58 10.29
C GLY A 73 9.55 15.78 9.79
N ILE A 74 8.91 15.06 10.71
CA ILE A 74 7.73 14.24 10.46
C ILE A 74 6.74 14.34 11.63
N SER A 75 5.44 14.32 11.32
CA SER A 75 4.36 14.20 12.31
C SER A 75 3.20 13.39 11.75
N LEU A 76 2.42 12.77 12.63
CA LEU A 76 1.25 11.96 12.30
C LEU A 76 0.02 12.54 13.01
N HIS A 77 -1.13 12.57 12.31
CA HIS A 77 -2.41 13.00 12.87
C HIS A 77 -3.59 12.20 12.27
N PRO A 78 -4.57 11.74 13.07
CA PRO A 78 -4.64 11.75 14.54
C PRO A 78 -3.52 10.91 15.20
N GLU A 79 -3.49 10.87 16.53
CA GLU A 79 -2.42 10.21 17.30
C GLU A 79 -2.22 8.73 16.92
N GLN A 80 -1.12 8.17 17.43
CA GLN A 80 -0.43 6.98 16.96
C GLN A 80 -1.26 5.70 16.84
N CYS A 81 -2.35 5.59 17.59
CA CYS A 81 -3.22 4.42 17.65
C CYS A 81 -4.63 4.78 17.17
N VAL A 82 -5.08 4.15 16.09
CA VAL A 82 -6.38 4.45 15.45
C VAL A 82 -7.14 3.17 15.14
N GLU A 83 -8.46 3.26 15.00
CA GLU A 83 -9.27 2.13 14.56
C GLU A 83 -9.24 1.96 13.03
N THR A 84 -9.49 0.74 12.57
CA THR A 84 -9.69 0.45 11.16
C THR A 84 -10.75 1.37 10.55
N GLY A 85 -10.50 1.86 9.33
CA GLY A 85 -11.37 2.79 8.64
C GLY A 85 -11.06 4.27 8.92
N THR A 86 -10.14 4.58 9.84
CA THR A 86 -9.74 5.95 10.13
C THR A 86 -8.93 6.55 8.98
N ASN A 87 -9.13 7.85 8.72
CA ASN A 87 -8.27 8.60 7.81
C ASN A 87 -7.16 9.27 8.62
N ILE A 88 -5.91 9.07 8.21
CA ILE A 88 -4.75 9.69 8.84
C ILE A 88 -4.00 10.58 7.86
N THR A 89 -3.19 11.47 8.42
CA THR A 89 -2.30 12.37 7.69
C THR A 89 -0.90 12.30 8.28
N ILE A 90 0.08 12.12 7.42
CA ILE A 90 1.51 12.20 7.75
C ILE A 90 2.06 13.46 7.09
N ARG A 91 2.56 14.37 7.91
CA ARG A 91 3.13 15.64 7.46
C ARG A 91 4.64 15.59 7.58
N CYS A 92 5.33 16.01 6.53
CA CYS A 92 6.78 16.10 6.49
C CYS A 92 7.22 17.50 6.06
N TRP A 93 8.31 18.01 6.65
CA TRP A 93 8.79 19.35 6.36
C TRP A 93 10.31 19.46 6.38
N SER A 94 10.83 20.41 5.63
CA SER A 94 12.24 20.81 5.64
C SER A 94 12.34 22.32 5.46
N LEU A 95 13.25 22.96 6.18
CA LEU A 95 13.45 24.40 6.12
C LEU A 95 14.03 24.80 4.76
N ASN A 96 13.35 25.70 4.04
CA ASN A 96 13.86 26.43 2.87
C ASN A 96 14.12 25.62 1.58
N TYR A 97 13.68 24.37 1.47
CA TYR A 97 13.84 23.59 0.24
C TYR A 97 12.51 23.35 -0.46
N ARG A 98 12.38 23.89 -1.68
CA ARG A 98 11.42 23.36 -2.64
C ARG A 98 11.90 21.96 -3.06
N ALA A 99 11.13 20.94 -2.76
CA ALA A 99 11.57 19.55 -2.91
C ALA A 99 10.39 18.61 -3.18
N ALA A 100 10.69 17.42 -3.70
CA ALA A 100 9.76 16.31 -3.72
C ALA A 100 9.97 15.45 -2.47
N PHE A 101 8.99 15.43 -1.57
CA PHE A 101 9.00 14.58 -0.39
C PHE A 101 8.60 13.15 -0.76
N LEU A 102 9.19 12.20 -0.04
CA LEU A 102 9.01 10.77 -0.20
C LEU A 102 8.63 10.20 1.15
N LEU A 103 7.48 9.53 1.22
CA LEU A 103 7.03 8.80 2.40
C LEU A 103 7.49 7.35 2.29
N HIS A 104 8.22 6.89 3.30
CA HIS A 104 8.73 5.53 3.39
C HIS A 104 8.00 4.79 4.51
N LYS A 105 7.70 3.52 4.28
CA LYS A 105 7.20 2.60 5.30
C LYS A 105 8.22 1.49 5.50
N ASN A 106 8.50 1.15 6.75
CA ASN A 106 9.43 0.07 7.06
C ASN A 106 8.93 -1.25 6.46
N GLY A 107 9.83 -2.00 5.82
CA GLY A 107 9.48 -3.22 5.06
C GLY A 107 9.17 -2.99 3.57
N SER A 108 9.06 -1.74 3.11
CA SER A 108 8.96 -1.41 1.68
C SER A 108 10.34 -1.01 1.13
N SER A 109 10.70 -1.52 -0.06
CA SER A 109 11.92 -1.11 -0.78
C SER A 109 11.81 0.31 -1.31
N ASP A 110 10.65 0.65 -1.83
CA ASP A 110 10.37 1.92 -2.49
C ASP A 110 9.48 2.83 -1.62
N PRO A 111 9.56 4.16 -1.82
CA PRO A 111 8.63 5.09 -1.19
C PRO A 111 7.18 4.74 -1.56
N ILE A 112 6.29 4.75 -0.55
CA ILE A 112 4.88 4.43 -0.74
C ILE A 112 4.08 5.61 -1.32
N GLN A 113 4.55 6.84 -1.12
CA GLN A 113 3.94 8.05 -1.69
C GLN A 113 5.02 9.10 -1.98
N ARG A 114 4.78 9.93 -3.01
CA ARG A 114 5.61 11.07 -3.41
C ARG A 114 4.76 12.32 -3.53
N GLN A 115 5.21 13.44 -2.98
CA GLN A 115 4.49 14.70 -3.09
C GLN A 115 5.46 15.89 -3.21
N GLU A 116 5.16 16.80 -4.13
CA GLU A 116 5.88 18.05 -4.26
C GLU A 116 5.55 18.98 -3.09
N SER A 117 6.58 19.64 -2.53
CA SER A 117 6.41 20.56 -1.42
C SER A 117 5.54 21.75 -1.82
N SER A 118 4.64 22.14 -0.92
CA SER A 118 4.04 23.48 -0.93
C SER A 118 5.10 24.57 -0.76
N ASP A 119 4.75 25.84 -1.01
CA ASP A 119 5.68 26.97 -0.91
C ASP A 119 6.34 27.12 0.47
N GLY A 120 5.75 26.52 1.52
CA GLY A 120 6.31 26.46 2.87
C GLY A 120 7.25 25.27 3.16
N GLY A 121 7.73 24.54 2.16
CA GLY A 121 8.68 23.42 2.36
C GLY A 121 8.09 22.22 3.08
N THR A 122 6.78 22.01 2.93
CA THR A 122 6.00 20.96 3.60
C THR A 122 5.23 20.11 2.58
N ALA A 123 5.12 18.81 2.85
CA ALA A 123 4.24 17.87 2.18
C ALA A 123 3.33 17.13 3.19
N THR A 124 2.11 16.80 2.78
CA THR A 124 1.10 16.10 3.58
C THR A 124 0.57 14.90 2.80
N PHE A 125 0.86 13.72 3.31
CA PHE A 125 0.41 12.44 2.78
C PHE A 125 -0.84 11.98 3.53
N SER A 126 -1.86 11.54 2.81
CA SER A 126 -3.10 11.02 3.42
C SER A 126 -3.19 9.51 3.19
N LEU A 127 -3.53 8.77 4.24
CA LEU A 127 -3.92 7.36 4.14
C LEU A 127 -5.37 7.27 4.56
N PHE A 128 -6.21 6.80 3.64
CA PHE A 128 -7.66 6.76 3.82
C PHE A 128 -8.10 5.35 4.21
N GLY A 129 -9.00 5.24 5.18
CA GLY A 129 -9.57 3.97 5.59
C GLY A 129 -8.52 2.95 6.02
N VAL A 130 -7.62 3.34 6.93
CA VAL A 130 -6.47 2.48 7.30
C VAL A 130 -6.91 1.14 7.85
N THR A 131 -6.06 0.13 7.65
CA THR A 131 -6.27 -1.25 8.09
C THR A 131 -5.08 -1.71 8.96
N PRO A 132 -5.17 -2.85 9.66
CA PRO A 132 -4.03 -3.40 10.41
C PRO A 132 -2.77 -3.58 9.57
N ALA A 133 -2.91 -3.83 8.25
CA ALA A 133 -1.78 -3.91 7.31
C ALA A 133 -1.04 -2.58 7.12
N ASP A 134 -1.70 -1.44 7.39
CA ASP A 134 -1.10 -0.11 7.32
C ASP A 134 -0.28 0.23 8.56
N SER A 135 -0.36 -0.58 9.62
CA SER A 135 0.50 -0.40 10.80
C SER A 135 1.98 -0.48 10.43
N GLY A 136 2.81 0.24 11.18
CA GLY A 136 4.25 0.20 11.02
C GLY A 136 4.93 1.55 11.24
N THR A 137 6.22 1.60 10.95
CA THR A 137 7.05 2.79 11.11
C THR A 137 7.18 3.54 9.79
N TYR A 138 6.87 4.83 9.83
CA TYR A 138 6.94 5.74 8.69
C TYR A 138 8.07 6.74 8.86
N ARG A 139 8.77 7.05 7.77
CA ARG A 139 9.87 8.02 7.71
C ARG A 139 9.75 8.87 6.45
N CYS A 140 10.35 10.06 6.48
CA CYS A 140 10.42 10.91 5.30
C CYS A 140 11.85 11.13 4.82
N SER A 141 12.00 11.23 3.51
CA SER A 141 13.14 11.90 2.88
C SER A 141 12.63 12.87 1.83
N TYR A 142 13.50 13.68 1.24
CA TYR A 142 13.13 14.54 0.13
C TYR A 142 14.23 14.63 -0.92
N ARG A 143 13.82 14.82 -2.18
CA ARG A 143 14.68 15.09 -3.32
C ARG A 143 14.60 16.60 -3.63
N PRO A 144 15.68 17.38 -3.47
CA PRO A 144 15.69 18.80 -3.81
C PRO A 144 15.33 19.04 -5.29
N ARG A 145 14.57 20.11 -5.58
CA ARG A 145 14.28 20.48 -6.98
C ARG A 145 15.57 20.66 -7.77
N GLY A 146 15.59 20.16 -9.01
CA GLY A 146 16.78 20.19 -9.88
C GLY A 146 17.80 19.07 -9.63
N TYR A 147 17.62 18.25 -8.59
CA TYR A 147 18.50 17.13 -8.26
C TYR A 147 17.71 15.83 -8.05
N PRO A 148 17.14 15.24 -9.11
CA PRO A 148 16.20 14.12 -9.01
C PRO A 148 16.83 12.83 -8.47
N PHE A 149 18.15 12.66 -8.57
CA PHE A 149 18.88 11.47 -8.10
C PHE A 149 19.66 11.71 -6.80
N VAL A 150 19.36 12.82 -6.10
CA VAL A 150 19.92 13.11 -4.78
C VAL A 150 18.78 13.19 -3.77
N SER A 151 18.95 12.54 -2.63
CA SER A 151 17.99 12.55 -1.52
C SER A 151 18.65 13.08 -0.25
N SER A 152 17.85 13.72 0.60
CA SER A 152 18.19 13.91 2.01
C SER A 152 18.36 12.55 2.69
N PRO A 153 19.03 12.50 3.86
CA PRO A 153 18.88 11.39 4.80
C PRO A 153 17.40 11.20 5.18
N LEU A 154 17.09 10.00 5.66
CA LEU A 154 15.80 9.74 6.32
C LEU A 154 15.72 10.59 7.60
N GLY A 155 14.58 11.23 7.79
CA GLY A 155 14.21 11.94 9.01
C GLY A 155 13.97 11.02 10.20
N ASP A 156 13.39 11.63 11.24
CA ASP A 156 12.80 10.90 12.34
C ASP A 156 11.65 9.99 11.85
N SER A 157 11.08 9.23 12.78
CA SER A 157 10.02 8.27 12.48
C SER A 157 8.79 8.47 13.33
N VAL A 158 7.64 8.16 12.75
CA VAL A 158 6.38 7.99 13.48
C VAL A 158 5.91 6.54 13.34
N MET A 159 5.35 5.98 14.40
CA MET A 159 4.69 4.67 14.35
C MET A 159 3.20 4.88 14.05
N LEU A 160 2.55 3.95 13.38
CA LEU A 160 1.09 3.87 13.28
C LEU A 160 0.70 2.48 13.76
N GLU A 161 -0.27 2.43 14.66
CA GLU A 161 -0.92 1.21 15.12
C GLU A 161 -2.40 1.28 14.77
N VAL A 162 -2.87 0.29 14.02
CA VAL A 162 -4.28 0.21 13.62
C VAL A 162 -4.95 -0.98 14.30
N THR A 163 -5.93 -0.70 15.14
CA THR A 163 -6.73 -1.72 15.83
C THR A 163 -7.96 -2.10 14.99
N PRO A 164 -8.37 -3.38 14.98
CA PRO A 164 -9.61 -3.79 14.32
C PRO A 164 -10.81 -3.06 14.90
N THR A 165 -11.73 -2.62 14.06
CA THR A 165 -13.04 -2.13 14.52
C THR A 165 -13.78 -3.28 15.20
N VAL A 166 -13.97 -3.19 16.51
CA VAL A 166 -14.77 -4.17 17.25
C VAL A 166 -16.22 -3.94 16.88
N ALA A 167 -16.84 -4.91 16.20
CA ALA A 167 -18.28 -4.87 15.98
C ALA A 167 -18.99 -4.76 17.34
N PRO A 168 -20.03 -3.92 17.49
CA PRO A 168 -20.74 -3.82 18.75
C PRO A 168 -21.19 -5.22 19.17
N PRO A 169 -20.89 -5.67 20.42
CA PRO A 169 -21.37 -6.94 20.92
C PRO A 169 -22.90 -6.89 20.95
N GLY A 170 -23.55 -7.47 19.94
CA GLY A 170 -25.01 -7.46 19.81
C GLY A 170 -25.55 -7.33 18.40
N ALA A 171 -24.76 -6.91 17.39
CA ALA A 171 -25.30 -6.77 16.02
C ALA A 171 -25.74 -8.13 15.42
N GLU A 172 -24.96 -9.20 15.64
CA GLU A 172 -25.33 -10.55 15.19
C GLU A 172 -26.46 -11.16 16.03
N GLU A 173 -26.45 -10.93 17.35
CA GLU A 173 -27.44 -11.50 18.26
C GLU A 173 -28.82 -10.85 18.07
N GLN A 174 -28.86 -9.54 17.84
CA GLN A 174 -30.06 -8.78 17.54
C GLN A 174 -30.64 -9.17 16.16
N SER A 175 -29.77 -9.39 15.16
CA SER A 175 -30.20 -9.86 13.83
C SER A 175 -30.82 -11.26 13.91
N ARG A 176 -30.19 -12.18 14.64
CA ARG A 176 -30.70 -13.53 14.88
C ARG A 176 -32.04 -13.51 15.62
N ALA A 177 -32.18 -12.68 16.66
CA ALA A 177 -33.43 -12.54 17.41
C ALA A 177 -34.57 -11.97 16.55
N ASN A 178 -34.28 -10.95 15.72
CA ASN A 178 -35.25 -10.37 14.80
C ASN A 178 -35.73 -11.39 13.76
N MET A 179 -34.83 -12.23 13.24
CA MET A 179 -35.18 -13.30 12.29
C MET A 179 -36.05 -14.37 12.94
N VAL A 180 -35.70 -14.83 14.15
CA VAL A 180 -36.53 -15.80 14.91
C VAL A 180 -37.92 -15.23 15.18
N MET A 181 -38.00 -13.95 15.59
CA MET A 181 -39.28 -13.31 15.87
C MET A 181 -40.15 -13.20 14.61
N ALA A 182 -39.56 -12.94 13.44
CA ALA A 182 -40.28 -12.89 12.16
C ALA A 182 -40.84 -14.28 11.78
N VAL A 183 -40.05 -15.34 11.95
CA VAL A 183 -40.49 -16.72 11.68
C VAL A 183 -41.64 -17.12 12.61
N VAL A 184 -41.51 -16.85 13.91
CA VAL A 184 -42.56 -17.14 14.90
C VAL A 184 -43.85 -16.39 14.57
N ARG A 185 -43.77 -15.10 14.22
CA ARG A 185 -44.93 -14.31 13.79
C ARG A 185 -45.61 -14.92 12.55
N GLY A 186 -44.83 -15.38 11.57
CA GLY A 186 -45.34 -16.05 10.38
C GLY A 186 -46.07 -17.37 10.69
N ILE A 187 -45.49 -18.21 11.57
CA ILE A 187 -46.10 -19.49 11.98
C ILE A 187 -47.43 -19.24 12.71
N VAL A 188 -47.46 -18.28 13.64
CA VAL A 188 -48.68 -17.94 14.38
C VAL A 188 -49.77 -17.46 13.42
N ALA A 189 -49.44 -16.59 12.46
CA ALA A 189 -50.39 -16.13 11.46
C ALA A 189 -50.95 -17.27 10.61
N ALA A 190 -50.10 -18.21 10.18
CA ALA A 190 -50.51 -19.37 9.38
C ALA A 190 -51.42 -20.33 10.17
N LEU A 191 -51.13 -20.56 11.46
CA LEU A 191 -51.97 -21.39 12.32
C LEU A 191 -53.35 -20.75 12.55
N VAL A 192 -53.39 -19.45 12.83
CA VAL A 192 -54.66 -18.72 13.01
C VAL A 192 -55.49 -18.76 11.74
N PHE A 193 -54.86 -18.56 10.58
CA PHE A 193 -55.54 -18.60 9.29
C PHE A 193 -56.05 -20.03 8.98
N GLY A 194 -55.21 -21.04 9.20
CA GLY A 194 -55.57 -22.44 9.01
C GLY A 194 -56.72 -22.89 9.90
N LEU A 195 -56.70 -22.53 11.19
CA LEU A 195 -57.80 -22.79 12.12
C LEU A 195 -59.09 -22.07 11.70
N GLY A 196 -59.00 -20.80 11.28
CA GLY A 196 -60.14 -20.06 10.77
C GLY A 196 -60.77 -20.73 9.54
N VAL A 197 -59.95 -21.16 8.59
CA VAL A 197 -60.41 -21.91 7.39
C VAL A 197 -61.04 -23.25 7.80
N PHE A 198 -60.43 -23.97 8.75
CA PHE A 198 -60.98 -25.24 9.25
C PHE A 198 -62.38 -25.06 9.85
N PHE A 199 -62.59 -24.08 10.73
CA PHE A 199 -63.91 -23.79 11.31
C PHE A 199 -64.96 -23.42 10.25
N VAL A 200 -64.57 -22.69 9.20
CA VAL A 200 -65.47 -22.35 8.09
C VAL A 200 -65.86 -23.60 7.28
N ILE A 201 -64.90 -24.48 7.01
CA ILE A 201 -65.17 -25.75 6.29
C ILE A 201 -66.05 -26.66 7.15
N ASP A 202 -65.74 -26.79 8.44
CA ASP A 202 -66.50 -27.63 9.38
C ASP A 202 -67.95 -27.13 9.50
N ALA A 203 -68.15 -25.82 9.70
CA ALA A 203 -69.47 -25.20 9.73
C ALA A 203 -70.28 -25.42 8.43
N ARG A 204 -69.62 -25.36 7.26
CA ARG A 204 -70.25 -25.69 5.97
C ARG A 204 -70.62 -27.17 5.87
N SER A 205 -69.76 -28.06 6.34
CA SER A 205 -70.01 -29.50 6.30
C SER A 205 -71.19 -29.90 7.22
N LEU A 206 -71.31 -29.27 8.38
CA LEU A 206 -72.42 -29.46 9.33
C LEU A 206 -73.75 -28.93 8.79
N TRP A 207 -73.71 -27.88 7.95
CA TRP A 207 -74.88 -27.39 7.24
C TRP A 207 -75.33 -28.36 6.13
N ILE A 208 -74.40 -28.86 5.31
CA ILE A 208 -74.71 -29.78 4.20
C ILE A 208 -75.26 -31.13 4.69
N ARG A 209 -74.91 -31.57 5.90
CA ARG A 209 -75.42 -32.82 6.47
C ARG A 209 -76.81 -32.71 7.11
N ARG A 210 -77.39 -31.49 7.13
CA ARG A 210 -78.68 -31.19 7.77
C ARG A 210 -79.83 -31.01 6.78
N ASP A 211 -79.53 -31.01 5.48
CA ASP A 211 -80.46 -31.16 4.36
C ASP A 211 -80.46 -32.61 3.87
#